data_AF-A0A2K0WSP9-F1
#
_entry.id   AF-A0A2K0WSP9-F1
#
_cell.length_a   1.000
_cell.length_b   1.000
_cell.length_c   1.000
_cell.angle_alpha   90.00
_cell.angle_beta   90.00
_cell.angle_gamma   90.00
#
_symmetry.space_group_name_H-M   'P 1'
#
loop_
_entity.id
_entity.type
_entity.pdbx_description
1 polymer ?
#
loop_
_entity_poly.entity_id
_entity_poly.type
_entity_poly.pdbx_seq_one_letter_code
_entity_poly.pdbx_strand_id
1 'polypeptide(L)'
;MEMTDLLQSYDIPTDSWSTKSAVPHEVNHPNVAVVDNKLYLLGGLVDGLVVSGVSMNLVASASSYVHDVTSETWSDLAPMPNTTAQGSTDLTSKFKRVATVTSSFNPKNATLAEFNAHTREVALSRIGNSTTCNKDNFRVRKLFENLTVEERISYTDALKCLMDLRAKAPADLAAGAKSQYDNWVVTRINQTLTIHLNANFLGWNRWYNWEI
;
A
#
# COMPACT_ATOMS: atom_id res chain seq x y z
N MET A 1 16.50 -0.59 -0.29
CA MET A 1 15.25 -0.03 0.27
C MET A 1 15.69 1.10 1.17
N GLU A 2 15.08 2.27 1.03
CA GLU A 2 15.47 3.48 1.77
C GLU A 2 14.50 3.64 2.95
N MET A 3 15.03 3.91 4.14
CA MET A 3 14.20 4.26 5.30
C MET A 3 14.08 5.78 5.35
N THR A 4 13.01 6.28 5.97
CA THR A 4 12.82 7.72 6.11
C THR A 4 12.04 8.03 7.37
N ASP A 5 12.31 9.19 7.95
CA ASP A 5 11.52 9.82 9.01
C ASP A 5 10.52 10.85 8.45
N LEU A 6 10.47 11.01 7.12
CA LEU A 6 9.63 12.02 6.47
C LEU A 6 8.15 11.67 6.62
N LEU A 7 7.42 12.56 7.29
CA LEU A 7 5.96 12.58 7.29
C LEU A 7 5.46 13.76 6.44
N GLN A 8 4.58 13.47 5.48
CA GLN A 8 3.90 14.50 4.68
C GLN A 8 2.40 14.25 4.69
N SER A 9 1.63 15.35 4.66
CA SER A 9 0.20 15.29 4.39
C SER A 9 -0.09 15.91 3.03
N TYR A 10 -1.05 15.33 2.33
CA TYR A 10 -1.53 15.80 1.05
C TYR A 10 -2.95 16.34 1.19
N ASP A 11 -3.17 17.58 0.75
CA ASP A 11 -4.47 18.23 0.74
C ASP A 11 -5.09 18.16 -0.66
N ILE A 12 -6.21 17.46 -0.78
CA ILE A 12 -6.88 17.22 -2.08
C ILE A 12 -7.47 18.52 -2.67
N PRO A 13 -8.20 19.38 -1.92
CA PRO A 13 -8.78 20.60 -2.48
C PRO A 13 -7.74 21.57 -3.04
N THR A 14 -6.58 21.70 -2.40
CA THR A 14 -5.51 22.60 -2.84
C THR A 14 -4.43 21.93 -3.69
N ASP A 15 -4.52 20.62 -3.89
CA ASP A 15 -3.52 19.80 -4.60
C ASP A 15 -2.09 20.04 -4.12
N SER A 16 -1.90 20.09 -2.79
CA SER A 16 -0.64 20.50 -2.19
C SER A 16 -0.13 19.52 -1.15
N TRP A 17 1.20 19.39 -1.09
CA TRP A 17 1.90 18.64 -0.07
C TRP A 17 2.40 19.58 1.01
N SER A 18 2.30 19.15 2.27
CA SER A 18 2.93 19.83 3.40
C SER A 18 3.75 18.84 4.23
N THR A 19 4.94 19.26 4.64
CA THR A 19 5.79 18.49 5.55
C THR A 19 5.27 18.63 6.97
N LYS A 20 5.23 17.52 7.70
CA LYS A 20 4.76 17.41 9.09
C LYS A 20 5.93 17.11 10.03
N SER A 21 5.65 17.04 11.33
CA SER A 21 6.64 16.62 12.31
C SER A 21 7.19 15.25 11.95
N ALA A 22 8.51 15.18 11.78
CA ALA A 22 9.21 13.96 11.41
C ALA A 22 8.89 12.83 12.39
N VAL A 23 8.81 11.62 11.85
CA VAL A 23 8.62 10.40 12.61
C VAL A 23 9.79 10.21 13.58
N PRO A 24 9.62 9.65 14.79
CA PRO A 24 10.70 9.58 15.79
C PRO A 24 11.95 8.79 15.39
N HIS A 25 11.88 8.00 14.32
CA HIS A 25 13.00 7.28 13.73
C HIS A 25 12.73 7.00 12.25
N GLU A 26 13.80 6.77 11.50
CA GLU A 26 13.70 6.30 10.12
C GLU A 26 13.08 4.91 10.08
N VAL A 27 12.00 4.76 9.31
CA VAL A 27 11.27 3.50 9.21
C VAL A 27 10.99 3.17 7.75
N ASN A 28 11.03 1.88 7.43
CA ASN A 28 10.49 1.34 6.20
C ASN A 28 9.38 0.35 6.57
N HIS A 29 8.43 0.12 5.68
CA HIS A 29 7.26 -0.69 5.99
C HIS A 29 6.54 -0.40 7.33
N PRO A 30 6.23 0.88 7.63
CA PRO A 30 5.53 1.23 8.86
C PRO A 30 4.12 0.63 8.86
N ASN A 31 3.65 0.17 10.03
CA ASN A 31 2.23 -0.09 10.24
C ASN A 31 1.63 1.13 10.93
N VAL A 32 0.55 1.68 10.37
CA VAL A 32 -0.05 2.92 10.85
C VAL A 32 -1.54 2.73 11.06
N ALA A 33 -2.07 3.29 12.15
CA ALA A 33 -3.51 3.34 12.43
C ALA A 33 -3.93 4.76 12.85
N VAL A 34 -5.19 5.12 12.62
CA VAL A 34 -5.77 6.38 13.09
C VAL A 34 -6.91 6.09 14.04
N VAL A 35 -6.85 6.64 15.25
CA VAL A 35 -7.89 6.51 16.28
C VAL A 35 -8.02 7.85 16.99
N ASP A 36 -9.25 8.36 17.16
CA ASP A 36 -9.54 9.60 17.88
C ASP A 36 -8.65 10.79 17.48
N ASN A 37 -8.48 10.99 16.17
CA ASN A 37 -7.64 12.04 15.58
C ASN A 37 -6.14 11.94 15.94
N LYS A 38 -5.67 10.75 16.29
CA LYS A 38 -4.26 10.47 16.56
C LYS A 38 -3.76 9.41 15.58
N LEU A 39 -2.52 9.58 15.14
CA LEU A 39 -1.86 8.67 14.22
C LEU A 39 -0.87 7.81 14.99
N TYR A 40 -1.08 6.51 14.98
CA TYR A 40 -0.28 5.53 15.70
C TYR A 40 0.69 4.87 14.73
N LEU A 41 1.99 4.98 14.99
CA LEU A 41 3.02 4.22 14.31
C LEU A 41 3.39 3.01 15.15
N LEU A 42 3.17 1.81 14.60
CA LEU A 42 3.30 0.55 15.31
C LEU A 42 4.35 -0.33 14.61
N GLY A 43 5.58 -0.24 15.09
CA GLY A 43 6.72 -0.99 14.55
C GLY A 43 7.06 -0.60 13.12
N GLY A 44 7.47 -1.60 12.33
CA GLY A 44 7.98 -1.44 10.98
C GLY A 44 9.33 -2.11 10.82
N LEU A 45 10.00 -1.89 9.69
CA LEU A 45 11.37 -2.33 9.42
C LEU A 45 12.34 -1.18 9.66
N VAL A 46 13.37 -1.46 10.43
CA VAL A 46 14.49 -0.55 10.72
C VAL A 46 15.81 -1.24 10.36
N ASP A 47 16.90 -0.47 10.35
CA ASP A 47 18.23 -1.03 10.09
C ASP A 47 18.62 -2.02 11.19
N GLY A 48 19.04 -3.19 10.74
CA GLY A 48 19.68 -4.23 11.54
C GLY A 48 21.19 -4.15 11.47
N LEU A 49 21.85 -5.15 12.07
CA LEU A 49 23.31 -5.24 12.03
C LEU A 49 23.81 -5.39 10.59
N VAL A 50 24.85 -4.61 10.24
CA VAL A 50 25.52 -4.73 8.95
C VAL A 50 26.33 -6.03 8.93
N VAL A 51 25.87 -6.99 8.12
CA VAL A 51 26.58 -8.25 7.89
C VAL A 51 27.23 -8.24 6.51
N SER A 52 28.54 -8.52 6.46
CA SER A 52 29.28 -8.60 5.20
C SER A 52 28.67 -9.64 4.26
N GLY A 53 28.39 -9.25 3.01
CA GLY A 53 27.77 -10.11 2.00
C GLY A 53 26.24 -10.16 2.03
N VAL A 54 25.57 -9.49 2.99
CA VAL A 54 24.11 -9.39 3.04
C VAL A 54 23.67 -8.02 2.51
N SER A 55 22.87 -8.04 1.43
CA SER A 55 22.39 -6.82 0.75
C SER A 55 21.12 -6.20 1.37
N MET A 56 20.51 -6.86 2.35
CA MET A 56 19.28 -6.40 2.99
C MET A 56 19.30 -6.73 4.49
N ASN A 57 19.63 -5.72 5.30
CA ASN A 57 19.76 -5.84 6.76
C ASN A 57 18.59 -5.13 7.45
N LEU A 58 17.36 -5.53 7.15
CA LEU A 58 16.17 -4.96 7.77
C LEU A 58 15.68 -5.87 8.90
N VAL A 59 15.38 -5.30 10.08
CA VAL A 59 14.82 -6.02 11.23
C VAL A 59 13.50 -5.39 11.66
N ALA A 60 12.59 -6.20 12.19
CA ALA A 60 11.32 -5.71 12.71
C ALA A 60 11.54 -4.94 14.02
N SER A 61 11.04 -3.71 14.08
CA SER A 61 11.00 -2.88 15.29
C SER A 61 9.70 -3.11 16.04
N ALA A 62 9.79 -3.21 17.36
CA ALA A 62 8.65 -3.24 18.27
C ALA A 62 8.24 -1.84 18.78
N SER A 63 9.05 -0.81 18.50
CA SER A 63 8.81 0.55 18.97
C SER A 63 7.46 1.06 18.46
N SER A 64 6.73 1.75 19.34
CA SER A 64 5.40 2.27 19.06
C SER A 64 5.31 3.73 19.49
N TYR A 65 4.64 4.53 18.68
CA TYR A 65 4.53 5.97 18.87
C TYR A 65 3.13 6.45 18.52
N VAL A 66 2.70 7.54 19.15
CA VAL A 66 1.47 8.24 18.81
C VAL A 66 1.77 9.68 18.44
N HIS A 67 1.23 10.13 17.32
CA HIS A 67 1.24 11.51 16.86
C HIS A 67 -0.11 12.14 17.15
N ASP A 68 -0.10 13.23 17.91
CA ASP A 68 -1.26 14.12 17.99
C ASP A 68 -1.19 15.10 16.81
N VAL A 69 -2.14 14.97 15.88
CA VAL A 69 -2.15 15.79 14.65
C VAL A 69 -2.53 17.25 14.92
N THR A 70 -3.09 17.56 16.09
CA THR A 70 -3.47 18.93 16.46
C THR A 70 -2.29 19.69 17.06
N SER A 71 -1.55 19.06 17.97
CA SER A 71 -0.32 19.66 18.50
C SER A 71 0.92 19.40 17.65
N GLU A 72 0.81 18.53 16.63
CA GLU A 72 1.92 18.09 15.77
C GLU A 72 3.09 17.52 16.59
N THR A 73 2.78 16.70 17.61
CA THR A 73 3.76 16.11 18.52
C THR A 73 3.67 14.59 18.57
N TRP A 74 4.83 13.95 18.49
CA TRP A 74 5.00 12.53 18.76
C TRP A 74 5.21 12.25 20.25
N SER A 75 4.76 11.09 20.71
CA SER A 75 4.98 10.57 22.05
C SER A 75 5.24 9.07 22.00
N ASP A 76 6.11 8.58 22.88
CA ASP A 76 6.39 7.16 23.03
C ASP A 76 5.17 6.40 23.57
N LEU A 77 4.98 5.19 23.07
CA LEU A 77 4.07 4.20 23.63
C LEU A 77 4.85 2.99 24.13
N ALA A 78 4.19 2.16 24.93
CA ALA A 78 4.74 0.84 25.26
C ALA A 78 5.03 0.05 23.97
N PRO A 79 6.20 -0.61 23.86
CA PRO A 79 6.52 -1.37 22.68
C PRO A 79 5.59 -2.58 22.54
N MET A 80 5.33 -2.99 21.30
CA MET A 80 4.63 -4.24 21.02
C MET A 80 5.48 -5.44 21.47
N PRO A 81 4.88 -6.62 21.71
CA PRO A 81 5.65 -7.85 21.85
C PRO A 81 6.53 -8.10 20.62
N ASN A 82 7.80 -8.45 20.81
CA ASN A 82 8.73 -8.74 19.71
C ASN A 82 8.21 -9.85 18.77
N THR A 83 7.41 -10.78 19.30
CA THR A 83 6.78 -11.86 18.52
C THR A 83 5.72 -11.36 17.53
N THR A 84 5.27 -10.12 17.68
CA THR A 84 4.26 -9.46 16.83
C THR A 84 4.83 -8.32 16.00
N ALA A 85 6.11 -7.98 16.18
CA ALA A 85 6.78 -6.94 15.40
C ALA A 85 6.98 -7.42 13.95
N GLN A 86 6.55 -6.60 12.99
CA GLN A 86 6.65 -6.92 11.56
C GLN A 86 6.59 -5.66 10.68
N GLY A 87 7.12 -5.77 9.46
CA GLY A 87 6.89 -4.78 8.41
C GLY A 87 5.92 -5.29 7.35
N SER A 88 4.94 -4.48 6.97
CA SER A 88 3.99 -4.80 5.90
C SER A 88 3.78 -3.56 5.02
N THR A 89 4.13 -3.60 3.73
CA THR A 89 3.79 -2.52 2.76
C THR A 89 3.18 -3.07 1.51
N ASP A 90 2.31 -2.25 0.89
CA ASP A 90 1.92 -2.38 -0.51
C ASP A 90 3.10 -1.97 -1.41
N LEU A 91 3.97 -2.93 -1.75
CA LEU A 91 4.88 -2.76 -2.87
C LEU A 91 4.14 -3.11 -4.17
N THR A 92 3.80 -2.11 -4.98
CA THR A 92 3.60 -2.34 -6.41
C THR A 92 4.97 -2.42 -7.08
N SER A 93 5.41 -3.60 -7.48
CA SER A 93 6.68 -3.78 -8.20
C SER A 93 6.64 -3.16 -9.61
N LYS A 94 7.75 -2.57 -10.07
CA LYS A 94 7.97 -2.30 -11.50
C LYS A 94 7.99 -3.62 -12.28
N PHE A 95 7.22 -3.67 -13.36
CA PHE A 95 6.98 -4.89 -14.13
C PHE A 95 8.20 -5.31 -14.95
N LYS A 96 8.46 -6.62 -14.97
CA LYS A 96 9.10 -7.29 -16.11
C LYS A 96 8.26 -8.52 -16.47
N ARG A 97 7.18 -8.31 -17.21
CA ARG A 97 6.41 -9.41 -17.83
C ARG A 97 6.78 -9.47 -19.31
N VAL A 98 7.09 -10.67 -19.78
CA VAL A 98 7.27 -10.97 -21.20
C VAL A 98 5.87 -10.96 -21.83
N ALA A 99 5.47 -9.81 -22.37
CA ALA A 99 4.40 -9.76 -23.36
C ALA A 99 4.95 -10.29 -24.68
N THR A 100 4.10 -10.93 -25.48
CA THR A 100 4.40 -11.23 -26.88
C THR A 100 4.77 -9.92 -27.55
N VAL A 101 6.04 -9.80 -27.96
CA VAL A 101 6.58 -8.61 -28.62
C VAL A 101 5.81 -8.44 -29.93
N THR A 102 4.81 -7.56 -29.96
CA THR A 102 4.52 -6.85 -31.19
C THR A 102 5.77 -6.03 -31.50
N SER A 103 6.21 -6.01 -32.75
CA SER A 103 7.54 -5.53 -33.16
C SER A 103 7.87 -4.07 -32.79
N SER A 104 6.94 -3.32 -32.17
CA SER A 104 7.09 -1.91 -31.79
C SER A 104 7.21 -1.63 -30.28
N PHE A 105 6.87 -2.54 -29.36
CA PHE A 105 6.90 -2.25 -27.91
C PHE A 105 8.14 -2.83 -27.20
N ASN A 106 9.00 -1.96 -26.67
CA ASN A 106 10.16 -2.36 -25.86
C ASN A 106 9.98 -1.96 -24.38
N PRO A 107 9.67 -2.91 -23.48
CA PRO A 107 9.41 -2.61 -22.07
C PRO A 107 10.63 -2.11 -21.30
N LYS A 108 11.85 -2.23 -21.85
CA LYS A 108 13.06 -1.74 -21.17
C LYS A 108 13.17 -0.21 -21.20
N ASN A 109 12.67 0.41 -22.27
CA ASN A 109 12.87 1.85 -22.53
C ASN A 109 11.55 2.60 -22.83
N ALA A 110 10.41 1.93 -22.76
CA ALA A 110 9.11 2.55 -23.02
C ALA A 110 8.80 3.64 -21.98
N THR A 111 8.27 4.76 -22.47
CA THR A 111 7.65 5.80 -21.67
C THR A 111 6.38 5.27 -21.00
N LEU A 112 5.90 5.99 -19.97
CA LEU A 112 4.64 5.66 -19.30
C LEU A 112 3.45 5.67 -20.27
N ALA A 113 3.44 6.61 -21.23
CA ALA A 113 2.40 6.71 -22.25
C ALA A 113 2.38 5.47 -23.16
N GLU A 114 3.55 5.00 -23.60
CA GLU A 114 3.67 3.78 -24.42
C GLU A 114 3.26 2.53 -23.63
N PHE A 115 3.64 2.43 -22.35
CA PHE A 115 3.17 1.37 -21.46
C PHE A 115 1.65 1.35 -21.33
N ASN A 116 1.03 2.52 -21.15
CA ASN A 116 -0.43 2.65 -21.03
C ASN A 116 -1.13 2.27 -22.34
N ALA A 117 -0.64 2.75 -23.49
CA ALA A 117 -1.18 2.43 -24.80
C ALA A 117 -1.10 0.93 -25.09
N HIS A 118 0.07 0.32 -24.86
CA HIS A 118 0.27 -1.12 -25.06
C HIS A 118 -0.60 -1.95 -24.12
N THR A 119 -0.70 -1.58 -22.84
CA THR A 119 -1.55 -2.28 -21.87
C THR A 119 -3.01 -2.24 -22.28
N ARG A 120 -3.48 -1.09 -22.80
CA ARG A 120 -4.85 -0.94 -23.31
C ARG A 120 -5.09 -1.79 -24.55
N GLU A 121 -4.16 -1.82 -25.50
CA GLU A 121 -4.23 -2.67 -26.69
C GLU A 121 -4.32 -4.16 -26.31
N VAL A 122 -3.44 -4.62 -25.43
CA VAL A 122 -3.45 -6.00 -24.92
C VAL A 122 -4.77 -6.30 -24.23
N ALA A 123 -5.28 -5.41 -23.37
CA ALA A 123 -6.57 -5.61 -22.70
C ALA A 123 -7.74 -5.72 -23.71
N LEU A 124 -7.80 -4.84 -24.69
CA LEU A 124 -8.85 -4.86 -25.72
C LEU A 124 -8.79 -6.11 -26.60
N SER A 125 -7.60 -6.58 -26.96
CA SER A 125 -7.44 -7.82 -27.74
C SER A 125 -7.99 -9.06 -27.02
N ARG A 126 -8.05 -9.03 -25.67
CA ARG A 126 -8.55 -10.14 -24.85
C ARG A 126 -10.08 -10.13 -24.69
N ILE A 127 -10.74 -9.00 -24.96
CA ILE A 127 -12.20 -8.87 -24.84
C ILE A 127 -12.93 -9.90 -25.72
N GLY A 128 -12.48 -10.10 -26.97
CA GLY A 128 -13.10 -11.06 -27.89
C GLY A 128 -13.09 -12.52 -27.41
N ASN A 129 -12.26 -12.84 -26.41
CA ASN A 129 -12.13 -14.19 -25.85
C ASN A 129 -12.91 -14.36 -24.54
N SER A 130 -13.64 -13.33 -24.08
CA SER A 130 -14.41 -13.36 -22.84
C SER A 130 -15.90 -13.33 -23.12
N THR A 131 -16.67 -14.14 -22.39
CA THR A 131 -18.13 -14.10 -22.40
C THR A 131 -18.71 -13.10 -21.40
N THR A 132 -17.89 -12.57 -20.48
CA THR A 132 -18.32 -11.69 -19.39
C THR A 132 -17.65 -10.31 -19.41
N CYS A 133 -16.47 -10.17 -20.01
CA CYS A 133 -15.77 -8.88 -20.19
C CYS A 133 -16.03 -8.35 -21.60
N ASN A 134 -16.54 -7.13 -21.71
CA ASN A 134 -16.86 -6.46 -22.97
C ASN A 134 -16.43 -4.98 -22.94
N LYS A 135 -16.62 -4.28 -24.07
CA LYS A 135 -16.23 -2.86 -24.20
C LYS A 135 -17.05 -1.91 -23.30
N ASP A 136 -18.17 -2.35 -22.77
CA ASP A 136 -19.05 -1.53 -21.93
C ASP A 136 -18.74 -1.70 -20.44
N ASN A 137 -18.14 -2.84 -20.05
CA ASN A 137 -17.85 -3.15 -18.65
C ASN A 137 -16.35 -3.28 -18.31
N PHE A 138 -15.45 -3.17 -19.30
CA PHE A 138 -14.02 -3.09 -19.01
C PHE A 138 -13.70 -1.80 -18.23
N ARG A 139 -12.84 -1.93 -17.22
CA ARG A 139 -12.45 -0.80 -16.36
C ARG A 139 -11.04 -0.33 -16.69
N VAL A 140 -10.83 0.99 -16.65
CA VAL A 140 -9.52 1.62 -16.78
C VAL A 140 -9.10 2.17 -15.43
N ARG A 141 -7.95 1.74 -14.91
CA ARG A 141 -7.34 2.35 -13.73
C ARG A 141 -6.55 3.58 -14.16
N LYS A 142 -6.75 4.70 -13.45
CA LYS A 142 -6.07 5.97 -13.70
C LYS A 142 -4.97 6.19 -12.65
N LEU A 143 -3.96 6.96 -13.01
CA LEU A 143 -3.01 7.50 -12.03
C LEU A 143 -3.73 8.52 -11.16
N PHE A 144 -3.39 8.56 -9.87
CA PHE A 144 -4.02 9.47 -8.92
C PHE A 144 -3.85 10.95 -9.33
N GLU A 145 -2.68 11.31 -9.86
CA GLU A 145 -2.39 12.65 -10.40
C GLU A 145 -3.30 13.04 -11.58
N ASN A 146 -3.84 12.07 -12.32
CA ASN A 146 -4.74 12.29 -13.46
C ASN A 146 -6.22 12.28 -13.06
N LEU A 147 -6.54 12.11 -11.78
CA LEU A 147 -7.89 12.25 -11.25
C LEU A 147 -8.22 13.72 -11.03
N THR A 148 -9.46 14.10 -11.31
CA THR A 148 -10.04 15.38 -10.88
C THR A 148 -10.12 15.45 -9.35
N VAL A 149 -10.23 16.66 -8.80
CA VAL A 149 -10.44 16.87 -7.35
C VAL A 149 -11.68 16.09 -6.86
N GLU A 150 -12.77 16.12 -7.61
CA GLU A 150 -14.00 15.38 -7.29
C GLU A 150 -13.78 13.86 -7.27
N GLU A 151 -13.05 13.31 -8.26
CA GLU A 151 -12.71 11.88 -8.28
C GLU A 151 -11.80 11.48 -7.10
N ARG A 152 -10.82 12.31 -6.73
CA ARG A 152 -9.95 12.07 -5.57
C ARG A 152 -10.74 12.09 -4.26
N ILE A 153 -11.65 13.05 -4.10
CA ILE A 153 -12.57 13.13 -2.96
C ILE A 153 -13.47 11.90 -2.92
N SER A 154 -14.14 11.58 -4.02
CA SER A 154 -15.05 10.42 -4.10
C SER A 154 -14.35 9.10 -3.78
N TYR A 155 -13.12 8.90 -4.27
CA TYR A 155 -12.30 7.74 -3.92
C TYR A 155 -11.96 7.71 -2.41
N THR A 156 -11.58 8.85 -1.85
CA THR A 156 -11.24 8.98 -0.42
C THR A 156 -12.46 8.73 0.46
N ASP A 157 -13.63 9.21 0.07
CA ASP A 157 -14.89 9.01 0.80
C ASP A 157 -15.32 7.54 0.75
N ALA A 158 -15.09 6.84 -0.36
CA ALA A 158 -15.31 5.39 -0.43
C ALA A 158 -14.42 4.62 0.57
N LEU A 159 -13.15 5.02 0.71
CA LEU A 159 -12.26 4.42 1.72
C LEU A 159 -12.72 4.73 3.14
N LYS A 160 -13.12 5.97 3.43
CA LYS A 160 -13.69 6.34 4.74
C LYS A 160 -14.93 5.52 5.07
N CYS A 161 -15.80 5.28 4.09
CA CYS A 161 -16.95 4.38 4.26
C CYS A 161 -16.52 2.97 4.69
N LEU A 162 -15.48 2.40 4.08
CA LEU A 162 -14.93 1.10 4.51
C LEU A 162 -14.33 1.14 5.92
N MET A 163 -13.77 2.29 6.32
CA MET A 163 -13.25 2.52 7.67
C MET A 163 -14.37 2.70 8.73
N ASP A 164 -15.55 3.16 8.32
CA ASP A 164 -16.70 3.33 9.22
C ASP A 164 -17.50 2.03 9.41
N LEU A 165 -17.48 1.14 8.42
CA LEU A 165 -18.18 -0.14 8.51
C LEU A 165 -17.46 -1.09 9.48
N ARG A 166 -18.21 -1.71 10.40
CA ARG A 166 -17.67 -2.64 11.40
C ARG A 166 -16.86 -3.80 10.78
N ALA A 167 -15.73 -4.12 11.42
CA ALA A 167 -14.92 -5.30 11.09
C ALA A 167 -15.73 -6.60 11.06
N LYS A 168 -15.33 -7.50 10.15
CA LYS A 168 -15.91 -8.85 9.99
C LYS A 168 -14.97 -9.94 10.50
N ALA A 169 -13.68 -9.61 10.66
CA ALA A 169 -12.71 -10.53 11.23
C ALA A 169 -13.13 -10.96 12.64
N PRO A 170 -13.00 -12.26 12.98
CA PRO A 170 -13.21 -12.73 14.35
C PRO A 170 -12.30 -12.01 15.35
N ALA A 171 -12.83 -11.65 16.52
CA ALA A 171 -12.09 -10.86 17.52
C ALA A 171 -10.93 -11.63 18.16
N ASP A 172 -11.01 -12.96 18.21
CA ASP A 172 -9.94 -13.86 18.63
C ASP A 172 -8.79 -13.92 17.62
N LEU A 173 -9.09 -13.71 16.33
CA LEU A 173 -8.07 -13.58 15.29
C LEU A 173 -7.42 -12.20 15.28
N ALA A 174 -8.22 -11.13 15.43
CA ALA A 174 -7.74 -9.75 15.32
C ALA A 174 -8.54 -8.79 16.21
N ALA A 175 -8.25 -8.78 17.51
CA ALA A 175 -8.92 -7.90 18.48
C ALA A 175 -8.79 -6.40 18.14
N GLY A 176 -7.72 -6.03 17.42
CA GLY A 176 -7.45 -4.66 16.96
C GLY A 176 -8.30 -4.22 15.76
N ALA A 177 -8.89 -5.13 14.99
CA ALA A 177 -9.70 -4.77 13.82
C ALA A 177 -11.02 -4.13 14.25
N LYS A 178 -11.25 -2.88 13.82
CA LYS A 178 -12.48 -2.12 14.11
C LYS A 178 -13.32 -1.91 12.86
N SER A 179 -12.69 -1.86 11.69
CA SER A 179 -13.33 -1.55 10.41
C SER A 179 -13.26 -2.66 9.37
N GLN A 180 -14.04 -2.55 8.29
CA GLN A 180 -13.90 -3.43 7.14
C GLN A 180 -12.57 -3.21 6.42
N TYR A 181 -12.05 -1.98 6.43
CA TYR A 181 -10.70 -1.68 5.98
C TYR A 181 -9.66 -2.50 6.76
N ASP A 182 -9.81 -2.63 8.08
CA ASP A 182 -8.90 -3.42 8.91
C ASP A 182 -8.92 -4.92 8.57
N ASN A 183 -10.02 -5.47 8.06
CA ASN A 183 -10.04 -6.87 7.62
C ASN A 183 -9.00 -7.13 6.52
N TRP A 184 -8.84 -6.19 5.59
CA TRP A 184 -7.86 -6.26 4.51
C TRP A 184 -6.45 -6.16 5.08
N VAL A 185 -6.22 -5.18 5.96
CA VAL A 185 -4.94 -4.99 6.66
C VAL A 185 -4.54 -6.25 7.44
N VAL A 186 -5.44 -6.83 8.23
CA VAL A 186 -5.21 -8.08 8.98
C VAL A 186 -4.87 -9.25 8.05
N THR A 187 -5.62 -9.41 6.96
CA THR A 187 -5.37 -10.47 5.98
C THR A 187 -3.95 -10.37 5.41
N ARG A 188 -3.51 -9.14 5.13
CA ARG A 188 -2.18 -8.86 4.59
C ARG A 188 -1.07 -9.09 5.61
N ILE A 189 -1.25 -8.61 6.83
CA ILE A 189 -0.37 -8.85 7.97
C ILE A 189 -0.16 -10.36 8.15
N ASN A 190 -1.25 -11.13 8.25
CA ASN A 190 -1.18 -12.57 8.50
C ASN A 190 -0.50 -13.37 7.38
N GLN A 191 -0.61 -12.90 6.14
CA GLN A 191 -0.06 -13.62 4.98
C GLN A 191 1.30 -13.08 4.53
N THR A 192 1.85 -12.05 5.17
CA THR A 192 3.02 -11.30 4.66
C THR A 192 4.20 -12.19 4.28
N LEU A 193 4.51 -13.21 5.09
CA LEU A 193 5.63 -14.14 4.86
C LEU A 193 5.39 -15.14 3.71
N THR A 194 4.13 -15.30 3.30
CA THR A 194 3.71 -16.24 2.24
C THR A 194 3.30 -15.56 0.94
N ILE A 195 3.29 -14.22 0.91
CA ILE A 195 2.90 -13.42 -0.26
C ILE A 195 4.02 -12.51 -0.76
N HIS A 196 5.13 -12.37 -0.05
CA HIS A 196 6.28 -11.56 -0.48
C HIS A 196 7.48 -12.43 -0.86
N LEU A 197 8.29 -11.94 -1.81
CA LEU A 197 9.53 -12.57 -2.28
C LEU A 197 9.36 -14.02 -2.77
N ASN A 198 8.18 -14.34 -3.30
CA ASN A 198 7.84 -15.67 -3.81
C ASN A 198 6.93 -15.60 -5.04
N ALA A 199 6.58 -16.76 -5.59
CA ALA A 199 5.77 -16.88 -6.81
C ALA A 199 4.33 -16.31 -6.68
N ASN A 200 3.78 -16.26 -5.47
CA ASN A 200 2.42 -15.77 -5.22
C ASN A 200 2.32 -14.25 -5.27
N PHE A 201 3.44 -13.53 -5.07
CA PHE A 201 3.46 -12.08 -4.88
C PHE A 201 2.59 -11.32 -5.88
N LEU A 202 2.79 -11.54 -7.19
CA LEU A 202 2.07 -10.79 -8.21
C LEU A 202 0.59 -11.19 -8.32
N GLY A 203 0.29 -12.48 -8.18
CA GLY A 203 -1.08 -12.99 -8.29
C GLY A 203 -1.92 -12.54 -7.10
N TRP A 204 -1.37 -12.70 -5.89
CA TRP A 204 -2.02 -12.34 -4.64
C TRP A 204 -2.28 -10.83 -4.57
N ASN A 205 -1.27 -9.98 -4.83
CA ASN A 205 -1.46 -8.52 -4.75
C ASN A 205 -2.42 -8.00 -5.84
N ARG A 206 -2.49 -8.66 -7.01
CA ARG A 206 -3.50 -8.33 -8.03
C ARG A 206 -4.91 -8.64 -7.53
N TRP A 207 -5.12 -9.81 -6.94
CA TRP A 207 -6.41 -10.22 -6.41
C TRP A 207 -6.82 -9.35 -5.22
N TYR A 208 -5.91 -9.11 -4.27
CA TYR A 208 -6.12 -8.25 -3.11
C TYR A 208 -6.60 -6.84 -3.52
N ASN A 209 -5.92 -6.19 -4.48
CA ASN A 209 -6.32 -4.89 -5.02
C ASN A 209 -7.57 -4.91 -5.92
N TRP A 210 -8.14 -6.07 -6.21
CA TRP A 210 -9.40 -6.19 -6.97
C TRP A 210 -10.60 -6.34 -6.05
N GLU A 211 -10.40 -6.91 -4.85
CA GLU A 211 -11.47 -7.18 -3.90
C GLU A 211 -11.73 -6.05 -2.88
N ILE A 212 -10.76 -5.12 -2.72
CA ILE A 212 -10.95 -3.84 -1.99
C ILE A 212 -11.86 -2.91 -2.79
#